data_AF-A0A0A2JAK1-F1
#
_entry.id   AF-A0A0A2JAK1-F1
#
_cell.length_a   1.000
_cell.length_b   1.000
_cell.length_c   1.000
_cell.angle_alpha   90.00
_cell.angle_beta   90.00
_cell.angle_gamma   90.00
#
_symmetry.space_group_name_H-M   'P 1'
#
loop_
_entity.id
_entity.type
_entity.pdbx_description
1 polymer ?
#
loop_
_entity_poly.entity_id
_entity_poly.type
_entity_poly.pdbx_seq_one_letter_code
_entity_poly.pdbx_strand_id
1 'polypeptide(L)' 'MLFESKQPILLLSMETESSDRPRTRAKKACLSCNSRRVRCNVLEMQPCQNCVSWNLTCEVGVSRRGK' A
#
# COMPACT_ATOMS: atom_id res chain seq x y z
N MET A 1 -4.83 49.13 12.62
CA MET A 1 -3.42 48.80 12.28
C MET A 1 -2.86 48.16 13.55
N LEU A 2 -2.54 46.87 13.66
CA LEU A 2 -2.04 45.87 12.73
C LEU A 2 -2.73 44.52 12.95
N PHE A 3 -2.89 43.79 11.86
CA PHE A 3 -3.17 42.36 11.80
C PHE A 3 -2.04 41.57 12.47
N GLU A 4 -2.36 40.58 13.30
CA GLU A 4 -1.53 39.38 13.37
C GLU A 4 -2.42 38.15 13.65
N SER A 5 -3.12 37.78 12.57
CA SER A 5 -3.67 36.47 12.31
C SER A 5 -2.58 35.40 12.44
N LYS A 6 -2.41 34.86 13.64
CA LYS A 6 -1.55 33.71 13.88
C LYS A 6 -2.39 32.45 13.84
N GLN A 7 -2.59 31.95 12.62
CA GLN A 7 -2.70 30.51 12.44
C GLN A 7 -1.37 29.91 12.93
N PRO A 8 -1.40 28.93 13.85
CA PRO A 8 -0.55 27.79 13.66
C PRO A 8 -1.45 26.64 13.27
N ILE A 9 -1.29 26.27 12.00
CA ILE A 9 -1.63 24.98 11.44
C ILE A 9 -0.94 23.95 12.35
N LEU A 10 -1.63 23.49 13.40
CA LEU A 10 -1.33 22.23 14.06
C LEU A 10 -1.89 21.16 13.14
N LEU A 11 -1.17 20.87 12.05
CA LEU A 11 -0.27 19.72 11.98
C LEU A 11 -1.01 18.46 12.42
N LEU A 12 -1.78 17.97 11.44
CA LEU A 12 -1.73 16.60 10.98
C LEU A 12 -1.38 15.62 12.12
N SER A 13 -2.41 15.17 12.81
CA SER A 13 -2.39 13.90 13.52
C SER A 13 -1.94 12.86 12.49
N MET A 14 -0.65 12.58 12.48
CA MET A 14 -0.09 11.43 11.80
C MET A 14 -0.62 10.23 12.58
N GLU A 15 -1.82 9.79 12.21
CA GLU A 15 -2.30 8.46 12.52
C GLU A 15 -1.34 7.50 11.81
N THR A 16 -0.20 7.21 12.44
CA THR A 16 0.50 5.95 12.20
C THR A 16 -0.37 4.87 12.83
N GLU A 17 -1.55 4.65 12.24
CA GLU A 17 -2.26 3.40 12.41
C GLU A 17 -1.38 2.37 11.71
N SER A 18 -0.39 1.86 12.45
CA SER A 18 0.24 0.59 12.16
C SER A 18 -0.85 -0.46 12.28
N SER A 19 -1.68 -0.54 11.23
CA SER A 19 -2.70 -1.54 11.03
C SER A 19 -1.94 -2.86 10.92
N ASP A 20 -1.67 -3.46 12.07
CA ASP A 20 -1.28 -4.86 12.21
C ASP A 20 -2.52 -5.71 11.89
N ARG A 21 -3.02 -5.52 10.67
CA ARG A 21 -3.99 -6.44 10.11
C ARG A 21 -3.23 -7.75 9.98
N PRO A 22 -3.75 -8.87 10.51
CA PRO A 22 -3.12 -10.16 10.35
C PRO A 22 -2.93 -10.38 8.86
N ARG A 23 -1.68 -10.27 8.40
CA ARG A 23 -1.31 -10.36 6.98
C ARG A 23 -1.57 -11.79 6.54
N THR A 24 -2.80 -12.06 6.15
CA THR A 24 -3.23 -13.32 5.59
C THR A 24 -2.27 -13.62 4.46
N ARG A 25 -1.62 -14.80 4.53
CA ARG A 25 -0.64 -15.20 3.52
C ARG A 25 -1.33 -15.11 2.16
N ALA A 26 -0.96 -14.13 1.36
CA ALA A 26 -1.61 -13.94 0.08
C ALA A 26 -1.40 -15.18 -0.78
N LYS A 27 -2.51 -15.81 -1.15
CA LYS A 27 -2.54 -17.00 -2.02
C LYS A 27 -2.10 -16.64 -3.45
N LYS A 28 -2.05 -15.34 -3.76
CA LYS A 28 -1.75 -14.77 -5.07
C LYS A 28 -0.84 -13.54 -4.92
N ALA A 29 0.11 -13.38 -5.82
CA ALA A 29 0.99 -12.22 -5.91
C ALA A 29 0.80 -11.48 -7.24
N CYS A 30 1.06 -10.18 -7.25
CA CYS A 30 1.16 -9.42 -8.50
C CYS A 30 2.38 -9.88 -9.31
N LEU A 31 2.40 -9.59 -10.61
CA LEU A 31 3.48 -9.98 -11.53
C LEU A 31 4.84 -9.46 -11.04
N SER A 32 4.90 -8.21 -10.59
CA SER A 32 6.11 -7.56 -10.08
C SER A 32 6.66 -8.24 -8.82
N CYS A 33 5.80 -8.54 -7.85
CA CYS A 33 6.22 -9.24 -6.62
C CYS A 33 6.49 -10.73 -6.85
N ASN A 34 5.75 -11.37 -7.75
CA ASN A 34 5.93 -12.77 -8.13
C ASN A 34 7.27 -12.98 -8.83
N SER A 35 7.64 -12.08 -9.75
CA SER A 35 8.96 -12.05 -10.40
C SER A 35 10.09 -11.95 -9.37
N ARG A 36 9.93 -11.06 -8.39
CA ARG A 36 10.90 -10.84 -7.31
C ARG A 36 10.86 -11.90 -6.20
N ARG A 37 9.93 -12.86 -6.27
CA ARG A 37 9.68 -13.90 -5.26
C ARG A 37 9.50 -13.35 -3.83
N VAL A 38 8.92 -12.15 -3.71
CA VAL A 38 8.62 -11.51 -2.41
C VAL A 38 7.16 -11.72 -2.04
N ARG A 39 6.85 -11.65 -0.73
CA ARG A 39 5.46 -11.64 -0.26
C ARG A 39 4.75 -10.41 -0.82
N CYS A 40 3.61 -10.65 -1.46
CA CYS A 40 2.76 -9.61 -2.01
C CYS A 40 1.46 -9.55 -1.21
N ASN A 41 0.97 -8.36 -0.89
CA ASN A 41 -0.31 -8.16 -0.20
C ASN A 41 -1.41 -7.64 -1.15
N VAL A 42 -1.33 -7.96 -2.45
CA VAL A 42 -2.26 -7.43 -3.47
C VAL A 42 -3.72 -7.86 -3.29
N LEU A 43 -3.97 -8.94 -2.54
CA LEU A 43 -5.32 -9.38 -2.18
C LEU A 43 -5.92 -8.58 -1.00
N GLU A 44 -5.08 -7.95 -0.19
CA GLU A 44 -5.52 -7.12 0.95
C GLU A 44 -5.60 -5.64 0.55
N MET A 45 -4.67 -5.17 -0.28
CA MET A 45 -4.59 -3.78 -0.73
C MET A 45 -4.10 -3.69 -2.17
N GLN A 46 -4.80 -2.91 -3.00
CA GLN A 46 -4.40 -2.65 -4.39
C GLN A 46 -4.30 -1.13 -4.63
N PRO A 47 -3.13 -0.61 -5.04
CA PRO A 47 -1.86 -1.28 -5.32
C PRO A 47 -1.16 -1.88 -4.08
N CYS A 48 -0.39 -2.95 -4.28
CA CYS A 48 0.34 -3.63 -3.21
C CYS A 48 1.36 -2.71 -2.52
N GLN A 49 1.64 -2.90 -1.23
CA GLN A 49 2.59 -2.02 -0.50
C GLN A 49 3.96 -1.95 -1.17
N ASN A 50 4.52 -3.08 -1.60
CA ASN A 50 5.81 -3.09 -2.32
C ASN A 50 5.75 -2.32 -3.63
N CYS A 51 4.62 -2.41 -4.33
CA CYS A 51 4.39 -1.74 -5.61
C CYS A 51 4.34 -0.23 -5.40
N VAL A 52 3.68 0.23 -4.33
CA VAL A 52 3.64 1.63 -3.89
C VAL A 52 5.05 2.11 -3.51
N SER A 53 5.78 1.34 -2.70
CA SER A 53 7.14 1.69 -2.28
C SER A 53 8.12 1.81 -3.45
N TRP A 54 7.94 1.01 -4.50
CA TRP A 54 8.76 1.08 -5.71
C TRP A 54 8.18 2.00 -6.79
N ASN A 55 7.00 2.57 -6.54
CA ASN A 55 6.25 3.36 -7.50
C ASN A 55 6.07 2.65 -8.86
N LEU A 56 5.79 1.33 -8.80
CA LEU A 56 5.62 0.45 -9.96
C LEU A 56 4.15 0.08 -10.15
N THR A 57 3.79 -0.23 -11.40
CA THR A 57 2.48 -0.77 -11.73
C THR A 57 2.24 -2.12 -11.05
N CYS A 58 1.09 -2.22 -10.39
CA CYS A 58 0.67 -3.41 -9.66
C CYS A 58 -0.30 -4.24 -10.51
N GLU A 59 0.24 -5.07 -11.39
CA GLU A 59 -0.58 -5.95 -12.24
C GLU A 59 -0.73 -7.34 -11.62
N VAL A 60 -1.96 -7.81 -11.44
CA VAL A 60 -2.24 -9.17 -10.95
C VAL A 60 -2.56 -10.07 -12.13
N GLY A 61 -1.62 -10.94 -12.50
CA GLY A 61 -1.87 -11.94 -13.54
C GLY A 61 -3.06 -12.84 -13.17
N VAL A 62 -3.98 -13.04 -14.11
CA VAL A 62 -4.99 -14.11 -13.99
C VAL A 62 -4.27 -15.45 -14.10
N SER A 63 -4.45 -16.33 -13.12
CA SER A 63 -3.88 -17.68 -13.18
C SER A 63 -4.57 -18.40 -14.33
N ARG A 64 -3.82 -18.76 -15.38
CA ARG A 64 -4.33 -19.60 -16.47
C ARG A 64 -4.58 -21.05 -16.05
N ARG A 65 -4.34 -21.40 -14.78
CA ARG A 65 -4.44 -22.74 -14.23
C ARG A 65 -5.89 -23.16 -13.89
N GLY A 66 -6.81 -22.77 -14.78
CA GLY A 66 -8.21 -23.19 -14.93
C GLY A 66 -8.93 -23.70 -13.69
N LYS A 67 -9.79 -22.84 -13.13
CA LYS A 67 -11.14 -23.20 -12.67
C LYS A 67 -12.03 -21.98 -12.79
#